data_AF-A0A6M3M0N6-F1
#
_entry.id   AF-A0A6M3M0N6-F1
#
_cell.length_a   1.000
_cell.length_b   1.000
_cell.length_c   1.000
_cell.angle_alpha   90.00
_cell.angle_beta   90.00
_cell.angle_gamma   90.00
#
_symmetry.space_group_name_H-M   'P 1'
#
loop_
_entity.id
_entity.type
_entity.pdbx_description
1 polymer ?
#
loop_
_entity_poly.entity_id
_entity_poly.type
_entity_poly.pdbx_seq_one_letter_code
_entity_poly.pdbx_strand_id
1 'polypeptide(L)'
;MEVTIGDKTYEVSQLRLKKWVEFESLKENVTNEAKHGNVDGFSEAILSCVSLCVNVEKLDEVSWMDIASAYAQCQEINQPSIKFPIFLTQIKSRKQIGWDYEGRSWYVWAHLLARAFNWSLEYVAELVIDDAIALIEEIFVQDQLDKEWEWSLSELAYDSKSGKHKPLPRPAWMSGGYVDKKEELMKTKMPKHMMPVGNIIPAKWMSDVRH
;
A
#
# COMPACT_ATOMS: atom_id res chain seq x y z
N MET A 1 8.92 18.25 14.83
CA MET A 1 8.47 17.93 16.20
C MET A 1 9.69 17.84 17.09
N GLU A 2 9.58 18.08 18.39
CA GLU A 2 10.71 17.99 19.31
C GLU A 2 10.72 16.62 19.98
N VAL A 3 11.88 15.96 19.98
CA VAL A 3 12.12 14.68 20.66
C VAL A 3 13.11 14.91 21.79
N THR A 4 12.74 14.51 23.00
CA THR A 4 13.57 14.67 24.20
C THR A 4 14.34 13.39 24.48
N ILE A 5 15.67 13.47 24.52
CA ILE A 5 16.57 12.35 24.83
C ILE A 5 17.48 12.79 25.98
N GLY A 6 17.26 12.24 27.17
CA GLY A 6 17.85 12.74 28.41
C GLY A 6 17.49 14.21 28.64
N ASP A 7 18.49 15.06 28.89
CA ASP A 7 18.30 16.49 29.14
C ASP A 7 18.27 17.36 27.86
N LYS A 8 18.30 16.75 26.67
CA LYS A 8 18.41 17.47 25.39
C LYS A 8 17.17 17.29 24.53
N THR A 9 16.75 18.38 23.90
CA THR A 9 15.66 18.42 22.93
C THR A 9 16.22 18.49 21.51
N TYR A 10 15.77 17.60 20.64
CA TYR A 10 16.17 17.52 19.24
C TYR A 10 14.99 17.81 18.33
N GLU A 11 15.18 18.65 17.31
CA GLU A 11 14.17 18.85 16.28
C GLU A 11 14.23 17.69 15.27
N VAL A 12 13.13 16.95 15.17
CA VAL A 12 12.99 15.83 14.25
C VAL A 12 11.97 16.20 13.17
N SER A 13 12.44 16.17 11.93
CA SER A 13 11.63 16.27 10.73
C SER A 13 11.28 14.89 10.20
N GLN A 14 10.15 14.78 9.49
CA GLN A 14 9.79 13.56 8.78
C GLN A 14 10.91 13.14 7.81
N LEU A 15 11.22 11.84 7.80
CA LEU A 15 12.24 11.28 6.94
C LEU A 15 11.86 11.38 5.46
N ARG A 16 12.87 11.44 4.59
CA ARG A 16 12.72 11.29 3.13
C ARG A 16 12.61 9.83 2.76
N LEU A 17 12.05 9.55 1.57
CA LEU A 17 11.73 8.20 1.11
C LEU A 17 12.84 7.17 1.37
N LYS A 18 14.09 7.48 0.98
CA LYS A 18 15.20 6.52 1.15
C LYS A 18 15.42 6.15 2.61
N LYS A 19 15.59 7.15 3.46
CA LYS A 19 15.80 6.96 4.90
C LYS A 19 14.59 6.30 5.57
N TRP A 20 13.38 6.62 5.10
CA TRP A 20 12.17 6.01 5.59
C TRP A 20 12.08 4.50 5.25
N VAL A 21 12.50 4.10 4.04
CA VAL A 21 12.55 2.67 3.68
C VAL A 21 13.59 1.92 4.52
N GLU A 22 14.75 2.54 4.77
CA GLU A 22 15.76 2.00 5.70
C GLU A 22 15.18 1.86 7.12
N PHE A 23 14.44 2.87 7.59
CA PHE A 23 13.75 2.85 8.89
C PHE A 23 12.72 1.72 9.00
N GLU A 24 11.88 1.50 7.99
CA GLU A 24 10.91 0.39 8.01
C GLU A 24 11.61 -0.98 7.98
N SER A 25 12.74 -1.12 7.26
CA SER A 25 13.54 -2.35 7.30
C SER A 25 14.10 -2.63 8.69
N LEU A 26 14.60 -1.60 9.40
CA LEU A 26 15.08 -1.75 10.77
C LEU A 26 13.95 -2.08 11.74
N LYS A 27 12.76 -1.52 11.53
CA LYS A 27 11.57 -1.84 12.33
C LYS A 27 11.12 -3.29 12.14
N GLU A 28 11.19 -3.83 10.93
CA GLU A 28 10.98 -5.27 10.71
C GLU A 28 11.99 -6.10 11.52
N ASN A 29 13.26 -5.71 11.53
CA ASN A 29 14.29 -6.35 12.35
C ASN A 29 13.95 -6.28 13.85
N VAL A 30 13.52 -5.14 14.37
CA VAL A 30 13.04 -5.01 15.77
C VAL A 30 11.93 -6.03 16.06
N THR A 31 10.96 -6.19 15.16
CA THR A 31 9.88 -7.17 15.36
C THR A 31 10.35 -8.62 15.25
N ASN A 32 11.39 -8.90 14.47
CA ASN A 32 11.95 -10.24 14.31
C ASN A 32 12.79 -10.63 15.54
N GLU A 33 13.69 -9.76 16.00
CA GLU A 33 14.48 -9.97 17.22
C GLU A 33 13.58 -10.12 18.45
N ALA A 34 12.50 -9.31 18.54
CA ALA A 34 11.50 -9.44 19.59
C ALA A 34 10.79 -10.81 19.59
N LYS A 35 10.52 -11.39 18.41
CA LYS A 35 9.91 -12.73 18.30
C LYS A 35 10.89 -13.85 18.71
N HIS A 36 12.18 -13.65 18.47
CA HIS A 36 13.23 -14.61 18.80
C HIS A 36 13.72 -14.49 20.26
N GLY A 37 13.38 -13.41 20.96
CA GLY A 37 13.77 -13.18 22.35
C GLY A 37 15.24 -12.78 22.52
N ASN A 38 15.88 -12.31 21.45
CA ASN A 38 17.26 -11.83 21.48
C ASN A 38 17.28 -10.38 22.00
N VAL A 39 17.65 -10.21 23.27
CA VAL A 39 17.62 -8.92 23.96
C VAL A 39 18.64 -7.93 23.39
N ASP A 40 19.84 -8.42 23.07
CA ASP A 40 20.94 -7.58 22.57
C ASP A 40 20.65 -7.10 21.14
N GLY A 41 20.17 -8.00 20.27
CA GLY A 41 19.76 -7.62 18.91
C GLY A 41 18.57 -6.66 18.90
N PHE A 42 17.64 -6.80 19.85
CA PHE A 42 16.50 -5.89 19.98
C PHE A 42 16.93 -4.47 20.38
N SER A 43 17.87 -4.34 21.33
CA SER A 43 18.35 -3.02 21.76
C SER A 43 19.15 -2.32 20.67
N GLU A 44 20.04 -3.03 19.98
CA GLU A 44 20.81 -2.53 18.84
C GLU A 44 19.91 -2.06 17.68
N ALA A 45 18.85 -2.81 17.39
CA ALA A 45 17.90 -2.45 16.33
C ALA A 45 17.11 -1.18 16.65
N ILE A 46 16.71 -0.98 17.91
CA ILE A 46 16.05 0.26 18.36
C ILE A 46 17.03 1.44 18.29
N LEU A 47 18.26 1.27 18.79
CA LEU A 47 19.29 2.30 18.72
C LEU A 47 19.57 2.74 17.27
N SER A 48 19.60 1.77 16.35
CA SER A 48 19.77 2.03 14.92
C SER A 48 18.59 2.81 14.31
N CYS A 49 17.36 2.54 14.75
CA CYS A 49 16.19 3.32 14.33
C CYS A 49 16.26 4.77 14.81
N VAL A 50 16.64 4.98 16.07
CA VAL A 50 16.74 6.31 16.68
C VAL A 50 17.89 7.10 16.06
N SER A 51 19.06 6.49 15.84
CA SER A 51 20.22 7.15 15.25
C SER A 51 19.98 7.63 13.81
N LEU A 52 19.11 6.92 13.06
CA LEU A 52 18.69 7.32 11.73
C LEU A 52 17.79 8.58 11.73
N CYS A 53 17.02 8.77 12.80
CA CYS A 53 16.12 9.91 12.97
C CYS A 53 16.79 11.10 13.66
N VAL A 54 17.71 10.84 14.59
CA VAL A 54 18.34 11.85 15.45
C VAL A 54 19.84 11.63 15.47
N ASN A 55 20.61 12.66 15.10
CA ASN A 55 22.06 12.60 15.18
C ASN A 55 22.51 12.87 16.63
N VAL A 56 22.68 11.81 17.43
CA VAL A 56 23.14 11.87 18.82
C VAL A 56 24.49 11.18 18.93
N GLU A 57 25.53 11.89 19.38
CA GLU A 57 26.90 11.37 19.42
C GLU A 57 27.14 10.29 20.50
N LYS A 58 26.17 10.03 21.40
CA LYS A 58 26.31 9.10 22.53
C LYS A 58 24.96 8.53 23.01
N LEU A 59 24.32 7.70 22.18
CA LEU A 59 23.04 7.06 22.56
C LEU A 59 23.21 6.04 23.70
N ASP A 60 24.39 5.43 23.83
CA ASP A 60 24.63 4.33 24.79
C ASP A 60 24.66 4.79 26.27
N GLU A 61 24.88 6.09 26.52
CA GLU A 61 24.93 6.67 27.87
C GLU A 61 23.54 7.08 28.39
N VAL A 62 22.51 7.04 27.54
CA VAL A 62 21.16 7.52 27.86
C VAL A 62 20.33 6.42 28.52
N SER A 63 19.42 6.81 29.42
CA SER A 63 18.44 5.88 30.01
C SER A 63 17.63 5.17 28.92
N TRP A 64 17.51 3.84 29.05
CA TRP A 64 16.74 3.02 28.11
C TRP A 64 15.29 3.49 27.94
N MET A 65 14.67 4.04 29.00
CA MET A 65 13.31 4.56 28.94
C MET A 65 13.19 5.77 27.99
N ASP A 66 14.20 6.63 27.98
CA ASP A 66 14.23 7.80 27.10
C ASP A 66 14.41 7.36 25.65
N ILE A 67 15.28 6.38 25.40
CA ILE A 67 15.50 5.78 24.07
C ILE A 67 14.21 5.16 23.53
N ALA A 68 13.50 4.39 24.36
CA ALA A 68 12.22 3.79 23.98
C ALA A 68 11.15 4.85 23.70
N SER A 69 11.11 5.93 24.49
CA SER A 69 10.20 7.06 24.24
C SER A 69 10.52 7.80 22.94
N ALA A 70 11.80 8.01 22.66
CA ALA A 70 12.28 8.64 21.43
C ALA A 70 11.97 7.77 20.21
N TYR A 71 12.15 6.46 20.31
CA TYR A 71 11.76 5.50 19.28
C TYR A 71 10.25 5.60 18.96
N ALA A 72 9.38 5.62 19.98
CA ALA A 72 7.94 5.75 19.79
C ALA A 72 7.57 7.07 19.08
N GLN A 73 8.20 8.18 19.47
CA GLN A 73 8.00 9.48 18.82
C GLN A 73 8.52 9.49 17.37
N CYS A 74 9.68 8.89 17.11
CA CYS A 74 10.22 8.75 15.76
C CYS A 74 9.29 7.92 14.87
N GLN A 75 8.70 6.85 15.41
CA GLN A 75 7.72 6.03 14.70
C GLN A 75 6.43 6.82 14.41
N GLU A 76 5.98 7.67 15.31
CA GLU A 76 4.79 8.51 15.10
C GLU A 76 5.03 9.58 14.02
N ILE A 77 6.17 10.27 14.07
CA ILE A 77 6.55 11.32 13.10
C ILE A 77 6.69 10.76 11.69
N ASN A 78 7.20 9.54 11.57
CA ASN A 78 7.49 8.90 10.28
C ASN A 78 6.34 8.04 9.74
N GLN A 79 5.18 8.03 10.41
CA GLN A 79 4.00 7.38 9.84
C GLN A 79 3.47 8.18 8.64
N PRO A 80 3.08 7.51 7.55
CA PRO A 80 2.36 8.15 6.46
C PRO A 80 1.09 8.83 6.98
N SER A 81 0.80 10.05 6.53
CA SER A 81 -0.38 10.78 6.99
C SER A 81 -1.66 10.16 6.43
N ILE A 82 -1.56 9.54 5.25
CA ILE A 82 -2.64 8.85 4.55
C ILE A 82 -2.54 7.36 4.83
N LYS A 83 -3.68 6.74 5.16
CA LYS A 83 -3.77 5.28 5.27
C LYS A 83 -3.85 4.65 3.89
N PHE A 84 -2.69 4.37 3.30
CA PHE A 84 -2.63 3.75 1.98
C PHE A 84 -3.19 2.31 1.97
N PRO A 85 -4.12 1.96 1.06
CA PRO A 85 -4.69 0.62 0.94
C PRO A 85 -3.65 -0.48 0.77
N ILE A 86 -2.53 -0.17 0.12
CA ILE A 86 -1.43 -1.11 -0.11
C ILE A 86 -0.90 -1.74 1.21
N PHE A 87 -0.98 -1.03 2.34
CA PHE A 87 -0.55 -1.53 3.65
C PHE A 87 -1.64 -2.30 4.41
N LEU A 88 -2.92 -2.15 4.05
CA LEU A 88 -4.03 -2.82 4.75
C LEU A 88 -4.06 -4.33 4.51
N THR A 89 -3.39 -4.79 3.45
CA THR A 89 -3.44 -6.19 3.04
C THR A 89 -2.09 -6.84 3.18
N GLN A 90 -1.77 -7.26 4.40
CA GLN A 90 -0.61 -8.10 4.65
C GLN A 90 -0.83 -9.44 3.95
N ILE A 91 -0.17 -9.63 2.80
CA ILE A 91 -0.10 -10.94 2.15
C ILE A 91 0.65 -11.84 3.12
N LYS A 92 -0.05 -12.82 3.71
CA LYS A 92 0.53 -13.80 4.64
C LYS A 92 1.82 -14.38 4.04
N SER A 93 2.90 -14.23 4.82
CA SER A 93 4.29 -14.62 4.56
C SER A 93 4.52 -15.38 3.26
N ARG A 94 5.02 -14.68 2.22
CA ARG A 94 5.74 -15.38 1.15
C ARG A 94 6.98 -16.00 1.79
N LYS A 95 7.28 -17.26 1.45
CA LYS A 95 8.57 -17.87 1.81
C LYS A 95 9.67 -16.89 1.40
N GLN A 96 10.64 -16.65 2.29
CA GLN A 96 11.77 -15.79 2.02
C GLN A 96 12.40 -16.25 0.70
N ILE A 97 12.41 -15.35 -0.28
CA ILE A 97 12.89 -15.68 -1.62
C ILE A 97 14.41 -15.59 -1.54
N GLY A 98 15.14 -16.56 -2.09
CA GLY A 98 16.61 -16.65 -1.94
C GLY A 98 17.41 -15.46 -2.50
N TRP A 99 16.76 -14.52 -3.19
CA TRP A 99 17.36 -13.28 -3.68
C TRP A 99 16.99 -12.04 -2.86
N ASP A 100 16.41 -12.23 -1.69
CA ASP A 100 16.09 -11.13 -0.79
C ASP A 100 17.30 -10.80 0.10
N TYR A 101 17.81 -9.58 -0.03
CA TYR A 101 18.97 -9.07 0.70
C TYR A 101 18.64 -7.71 1.32
N GLU A 102 19.42 -7.30 2.32
CA GLU A 102 19.20 -6.06 3.06
C GLU A 102 19.24 -4.83 2.14
N GLY A 103 18.27 -3.92 2.31
CA GLY A 103 18.14 -2.70 1.49
C GLY A 103 17.55 -2.93 0.10
N ARG A 104 17.16 -4.16 -0.27
CA ARG A 104 16.54 -4.44 -1.56
C ARG A 104 15.19 -3.73 -1.76
N SER A 105 14.42 -3.56 -0.70
CA SER A 105 13.15 -2.82 -0.69
C SER A 105 13.32 -1.42 -1.30
N TRP A 106 14.39 -0.71 -0.94
CA TRP A 106 14.72 0.61 -1.49
C TRP A 106 14.94 0.55 -3.00
N TYR A 107 15.78 -0.38 -3.49
CA TYR A 107 16.05 -0.49 -4.92
C TYR A 107 14.82 -0.87 -5.73
N VAL A 108 13.90 -1.67 -5.18
CA VAL A 108 12.64 -2.00 -5.84
C VAL A 108 11.80 -0.73 -6.03
N TRP A 109 11.66 0.09 -4.98
CA TRP A 109 10.87 1.32 -5.02
C TRP A 109 11.51 2.36 -5.94
N ALA A 110 12.83 2.55 -5.79
CA ALA A 110 13.59 3.48 -6.59
C ALA A 110 13.55 3.12 -8.08
N HIS A 111 13.71 1.84 -8.43
CA HIS A 111 13.62 1.38 -9.81
C HIS A 111 12.22 1.57 -10.38
N LEU A 112 11.17 1.28 -9.60
CA LEU A 112 9.78 1.43 -10.05
C LEU A 112 9.45 2.90 -10.36
N LEU A 113 9.80 3.82 -9.47
CA LEU A 113 9.60 5.26 -9.69
C LEU A 113 10.47 5.82 -10.81
N ALA A 114 11.76 5.45 -10.84
CA ALA A 114 12.68 5.88 -11.89
C ALA A 114 12.23 5.37 -13.27
N ARG A 115 11.73 4.14 -13.36
CA ARG A 115 11.21 3.57 -14.62
C ARG A 115 9.95 4.28 -15.10
N ALA A 116 9.04 4.64 -14.20
CA ALA A 116 7.77 5.27 -14.57
C ALA A 116 7.94 6.74 -14.98
N PHE A 117 8.77 7.50 -14.28
CA PHE A 117 8.88 8.95 -14.45
C PHE A 117 10.23 9.42 -15.03
N ASN A 118 11.16 8.50 -15.27
CA ASN A 118 12.52 8.80 -15.74
C ASN A 118 13.28 9.78 -14.82
N TRP A 119 13.05 9.65 -13.51
CA TRP A 119 13.72 10.46 -12.48
C TRP A 119 15.06 9.86 -12.06
N SER A 120 15.97 10.72 -11.59
CA SER A 120 17.24 10.27 -11.02
C SER A 120 17.03 9.65 -9.64
N LEU A 121 17.97 8.81 -9.21
CA LEU A 121 17.89 8.13 -7.90
C LEU A 121 17.94 9.13 -6.73
N GLU A 122 18.69 10.22 -6.91
CA GLU A 122 18.82 11.29 -5.91
C GLU A 122 17.49 12.02 -5.72
N TYR A 123 16.77 12.29 -6.82
CA TYR A 123 15.46 12.91 -6.74
C TYR A 123 14.45 12.00 -6.05
N VAL A 124 14.43 10.71 -6.41
CA VAL A 124 13.54 9.73 -5.79
C VAL A 124 13.82 9.57 -4.30
N ALA A 125 15.10 9.64 -3.88
CA ALA A 125 15.48 9.53 -2.48
C ALA A 125 14.93 10.65 -1.60
N GLU A 126 14.78 11.85 -2.17
CA GLU A 126 14.32 13.07 -1.49
C GLU A 126 12.80 13.28 -1.54
N LEU A 127 12.04 12.34 -2.13
CA LEU A 127 10.58 12.42 -2.16
C LEU A 127 9.98 12.39 -0.76
N VAL A 128 8.86 13.10 -0.61
CA VAL A 128 7.98 13.00 0.56
C VAL A 128 7.37 11.61 0.58
N ILE A 129 7.27 11.00 1.77
CA ILE A 129 6.80 9.62 1.95
C ILE A 129 5.42 9.42 1.34
N ASP A 130 4.47 10.31 1.66
CA ASP A 130 3.08 10.20 1.19
C ASP A 130 3.01 10.30 -0.34
N ASP A 131 3.70 11.27 -0.94
CA ASP A 131 3.74 11.43 -2.40
C ASP A 131 4.35 10.20 -3.08
N ALA A 132 5.45 9.69 -2.54
CA ALA A 132 6.11 8.51 -3.09
C ALA A 132 5.21 7.28 -3.04
N ILE A 133 4.53 7.02 -1.92
CA ILE A 133 3.63 5.87 -1.78
C ILE A 133 2.41 6.03 -2.69
N ALA A 134 1.84 7.23 -2.79
CA ALA A 134 0.74 7.52 -3.70
C ALA A 134 1.12 7.25 -5.17
N LEU A 135 2.31 7.69 -5.60
CA LEU A 135 2.82 7.45 -6.95
C LEU A 135 3.05 5.95 -7.22
N ILE A 136 3.56 5.21 -6.24
CA ILE A 136 3.72 3.76 -6.34
C ILE A 136 2.36 3.07 -6.49
N GLU A 137 1.36 3.49 -5.71
CA GLU A 137 0.01 2.95 -5.81
C GLU A 137 -0.60 3.22 -7.20
N GLU A 138 -0.45 4.44 -7.73
CA GLU A 138 -0.93 4.79 -9.07
C GLU A 138 -0.27 3.92 -10.17
N ILE A 139 1.03 3.69 -10.07
CA ILE A 139 1.74 2.79 -11.00
C ILE A 139 1.16 1.38 -10.94
N PHE A 140 0.87 0.85 -9.74
CA PHE A 140 0.25 -0.47 -9.62
C PHE A 140 -1.18 -0.53 -10.14
N VAL A 141 -1.96 0.55 -9.96
CA VAL A 141 -3.31 0.65 -10.54
C VAL A 141 -3.22 0.61 -12.06
N GLN A 142 -2.34 1.41 -12.67
CA GLN A 142 -2.16 1.45 -14.11
C GLN A 142 -1.72 0.09 -14.67
N ASP A 143 -0.69 -0.52 -14.07
CA ASP A 143 -0.21 -1.85 -14.43
C ASP A 143 -1.31 -2.92 -14.36
N GLN A 144 -2.21 -2.82 -13.39
CA GLN A 144 -3.33 -3.73 -13.25
C GLN A 144 -4.39 -3.50 -14.33
N LEU A 145 -4.71 -2.24 -14.64
CA LEU A 145 -5.66 -1.89 -15.70
C LEU A 145 -5.16 -2.34 -17.08
N ASP A 146 -3.88 -2.19 -17.35
CA ASP A 146 -3.26 -2.64 -18.61
C ASP A 146 -3.34 -4.16 -18.73
N LYS A 147 -3.05 -4.90 -17.64
CA LYS A 147 -3.22 -6.37 -17.61
C LYS A 147 -4.67 -6.81 -17.75
N GLU A 148 -5.61 -6.07 -17.16
CA GLU A 148 -7.03 -6.34 -17.31
C GLU A 148 -7.50 -6.12 -18.75
N TRP A 149 -6.99 -5.06 -19.39
CA TRP A 149 -7.23 -4.79 -20.80
C TRP A 149 -6.70 -5.93 -21.69
N GLU A 150 -5.43 -6.30 -21.54
CA GLU A 150 -4.82 -7.42 -22.28
C GLU A 150 -5.56 -8.73 -22.03
N TRP A 151 -5.94 -9.00 -20.78
CA TRP A 151 -6.71 -10.17 -20.42
C TRP A 151 -8.08 -10.19 -21.12
N SER A 152 -8.78 -9.06 -21.16
CA SER A 152 -10.11 -8.97 -21.79
C SER A 152 -10.12 -9.27 -23.30
N LEU A 153 -8.96 -9.17 -23.95
CA LEU A 153 -8.75 -9.51 -25.35
C LEU A 153 -8.37 -10.99 -25.55
N SER A 154 -8.00 -11.70 -24.48
CA SER A 154 -7.61 -13.11 -24.55
C SER A 154 -8.83 -14.03 -24.65
N GLU A 155 -8.75 -15.07 -25.48
CA GLU A 155 -9.77 -16.12 -25.54
C GLU A 155 -9.93 -16.84 -24.19
N LEU A 156 -8.86 -16.93 -23.39
CA LEU A 156 -8.88 -17.54 -22.05
C LEU A 156 -9.72 -16.75 -21.04
N ALA A 157 -9.99 -15.48 -21.31
CA ALA A 157 -10.87 -14.67 -20.47
C ALA A 157 -12.35 -15.00 -20.67
N TYR A 158 -12.71 -15.78 -21.69
CA TYR A 158 -14.10 -16.16 -21.96
C TYR A 158 -14.29 -17.65 -21.73
N ASP A 159 -15.32 -18.01 -20.97
CA ASP A 159 -15.72 -19.40 -20.84
C ASP A 159 -16.30 -19.90 -22.17
N SER A 160 -15.66 -20.90 -22.77
CA SER A 160 -16.01 -21.45 -24.10
C SER A 160 -17.44 -21.97 -24.18
N LYS A 161 -18.08 -22.28 -23.04
CA LYS A 161 -19.47 -22.78 -22.99
C LYS A 161 -20.50 -21.67 -22.79
N SER A 162 -20.19 -20.66 -21.99
CA SER A 162 -21.17 -19.62 -21.61
C SER A 162 -20.92 -18.26 -22.25
N GLY A 163 -19.77 -18.08 -22.93
CA GLY A 163 -19.31 -16.80 -23.47
C GLY A 163 -19.11 -15.72 -22.39
N LYS A 164 -19.17 -16.09 -21.10
CA LYS A 164 -19.06 -15.14 -20.00
C LYS A 164 -17.61 -14.77 -19.78
N HIS A 165 -17.37 -13.47 -19.68
CA HIS A 165 -16.07 -12.92 -19.32
C HIS A 165 -15.73 -13.24 -17.86
N LYS A 166 -14.56 -13.83 -17.64
CA LYS A 166 -13.95 -14.09 -16.34
C LYS A 166 -12.91 -13.00 -16.09
N PRO A 167 -13.14 -12.04 -15.18
CA PRO A 167 -12.18 -10.97 -14.92
C PRO A 167 -10.89 -11.51 -14.31
N LEU A 168 -9.78 -10.82 -14.59
CA LEU A 168 -8.49 -11.09 -13.93
C LEU A 168 -8.64 -10.80 -12.43
N PRO A 169 -8.13 -11.66 -11.53
CA PRO A 169 -8.19 -11.40 -10.10
C PRO A 169 -7.34 -10.17 -9.75
N ARG A 170 -7.96 -9.20 -9.08
CA ARG A 170 -7.27 -8.01 -8.60
C ARG A 170 -6.41 -8.32 -7.37
N PRO A 171 -5.34 -7.53 -7.12
CA PRO A 171 -4.65 -7.54 -5.85
C PRO A 171 -5.63 -7.32 -4.68
N ALA A 172 -5.34 -7.91 -3.53
CA ALA A 172 -6.27 -7.91 -2.42
C ALA A 172 -6.56 -6.49 -1.86
N TRP A 173 -5.61 -5.55 -1.98
CA TRP A 173 -5.81 -4.14 -1.64
C TRP A 173 -6.72 -3.39 -2.62
N MET A 174 -6.81 -3.82 -3.89
CA MET A 174 -7.74 -3.26 -4.91
C MET A 174 -9.11 -3.95 -4.91
N SER A 175 -9.21 -5.16 -4.35
CA SER A 175 -10.38 -6.03 -4.46
C SER A 175 -11.59 -5.60 -3.62
N GLY A 176 -11.60 -4.38 -3.07
CA GLY A 176 -12.74 -3.83 -2.31
C GLY A 176 -13.11 -4.61 -1.05
N GLY A 177 -12.25 -5.52 -0.56
CA GLY A 177 -12.54 -6.43 0.55
C GLY A 177 -12.76 -5.76 1.92
N TYR A 178 -12.60 -4.44 2.00
CA TYR A 178 -12.85 -3.62 3.19
C TYR A 178 -13.93 -2.55 2.98
N VAL A 179 -14.76 -2.65 1.94
CA VAL A 179 -16.09 -2.07 2.06
C VAL A 179 -16.78 -2.93 3.10
N ASP A 180 -16.94 -2.40 4.32
CA ASP A 180 -17.72 -3.02 5.37
C ASP A 180 -18.97 -3.61 4.71
N LYS A 181 -19.17 -4.94 4.76
CA LYS A 181 -20.31 -5.61 4.11
C LYS A 181 -21.68 -5.02 4.52
N LYS A 182 -21.70 -4.15 5.53
CA LYS A 182 -22.85 -3.33 5.92
C LYS A 182 -23.23 -2.25 4.89
N GLU A 183 -22.30 -1.83 4.05
CA GLU A 183 -22.53 -0.90 2.92
C GLU A 183 -22.59 -1.62 1.57
N GLU A 184 -22.68 -2.96 1.54
CA GLU A 184 -23.30 -3.62 0.39
C GLU A 184 -24.72 -3.06 0.30
N LEU A 185 -24.88 -1.99 -0.49
CA LEU A 185 -26.11 -1.29 -0.81
C LEU A 185 -27.21 -2.33 -0.81
N MET A 186 -28.07 -2.29 0.21
CA MET A 186 -29.17 -3.25 0.34
C MET A 186 -29.82 -3.29 -1.03
N LYS A 187 -29.64 -4.41 -1.75
CA LYS A 187 -30.18 -4.59 -3.10
C LYS A 187 -31.69 -4.59 -2.94
N THR A 188 -32.27 -3.40 -2.90
CA THR A 188 -33.68 -3.19 -2.75
C THR A 188 -34.26 -3.66 -4.06
N LYS A 189 -34.93 -4.81 -4.03
CA LYS A 189 -35.59 -5.36 -5.21
C LYS A 189 -36.59 -4.29 -5.67
N MET A 190 -36.34 -3.72 -6.85
CA MET A 190 -37.25 -2.73 -7.40
C MET A 190 -38.60 -3.40 -7.63
N PRO A 191 -39.71 -2.87 -7.06
CA PRO A 191 -41.03 -3.48 -7.23
C PRO A 191 -41.41 -3.57 -8.70
N LYS A 192 -42.06 -4.67 -9.10
CA LYS A 192 -42.46 -4.92 -10.51
C LYS A 192 -43.25 -3.78 -11.15
N HIS A 193 -44.02 -3.02 -10.38
CA HIS A 193 -44.84 -1.90 -10.86
C HIS A 193 -44.05 -0.61 -11.15
N MET A 194 -42.80 -0.52 -10.68
CA MET A 194 -41.89 0.59 -10.97
C MET A 194 -40.97 0.28 -12.17
N MET A 195 -41.02 -0.94 -12.71
CA MET A 195 -40.31 -1.23 -13.95
C MET A 195 -41.07 -0.60 -15.12
N PRO A 196 -40.41 0.20 -15.98
CA PRO A 196 -41.03 0.69 -17.20
C PRO A 196 -41.32 -0.50 -18.10
N VAL A 197 -42.58 -0.93 -18.12
CA VAL A 197 -43.09 -1.87 -19.11
C VAL A 197 -43.29 -1.08 -20.40
N GLY A 198 -42.31 -1.16 -21.31
CA GLY A 198 -42.50 -0.66 -22.66
C GLY A 198 -43.73 -1.32 -23.28
N ASN A 199 -44.64 -0.51 -23.83
CA ASN A 199 -45.77 -1.04 -24.59
C ASN A 199 -45.22 -1.77 -25.82
N ILE A 200 -45.23 -3.10 -25.77
CA ILE A 200 -45.00 -3.93 -26.95
C ILE A 200 -46.21 -3.71 -27.86
N ILE A 201 -46.06 -2.90 -28.91
CA ILE A 201 -47.09 -2.75 -29.95
C ILE A 201 -47.11 -4.09 -30.72
N PRO A 202 -48.17 -4.90 -30.63
CA PRO A 202 -48.23 -6.13 -31.40
C PRO A 202 -48.25 -5.79 -32.89
N ALA A 203 -47.44 -6.49 -33.69
CA ALA A 203 -47.22 -6.24 -35.13
C ALA A 203 -48.51 -6.17 -35.97
N LYS A 204 -49.63 -6.69 -35.45
CA LYS A 204 -50.96 -6.61 -36.06
C LYS A 204 -51.47 -5.18 -36.27
N TRP A 205 -50.93 -4.19 -35.55
CA TRP A 205 -51.31 -2.77 -35.72
C TRP A 205 -50.52 -2.04 -36.81
N MET A 206 -49.47 -2.65 -37.39
CA MET A 206 -48.71 -2.05 -38.49
C MET A 206 -49.27 -2.40 -39.88
N SER A 207 -50.21 -3.35 -39.98
CA SER A 207 -50.82 -3.72 -41.26
C SER A 207 -51.91 -2.76 -41.74
N ASP A 208 -52.51 -1.97 -40.84
CA ASP A 208 -53.67 -1.13 -41.15
C ASP A 208 -53.29 0.33 -41.51
N VAL A 209 -52.00 0.67 -41.57
CA VAL A 209 -51.49 2.01 -41.93
C VAL A 209 -51.14 2.11 -43.43
N ARG A 210 -51.52 1.12 -44.24
CA ARG A 210 -51.36 1.16 -45.70
C ARG A 210 -52.69 0.88 -46.41
N HIS A 211 -53.61 1.83 -46.35
CA HIS A 211 -54.66 2.00 -47.36
C HIS A 211 -54.97 3.48 -47.54
#